data_AF-A0A958QZZ0-F1
#
_entry.id   AF-A0A958QZZ0-F1
#
_cell.length_a   1.000
_cell.length_b   1.000
_cell.length_c   1.000
_cell.angle_alpha   90.00
_cell.angle_beta   90.00
_cell.angle_gamma   90.00
#
_symmetry.space_group_name_H-M   'P 1'
#
loop_
_entity.id
_entity.type
_entity.pdbx_description
1 polymer ?
#
loop_
_entity_poly.entity_id
_entity_poly.type
_entity_poly.pdbx_seq_one_letter_code
_entity_poly.pdbx_strand_id
1 'polypeptide(L)'
;MKHWKNILIALTSLVVLAGCAKEKKKKTEPPPEAPIVEVPQGPYVPPGTGPGEGPGDNWEFGGTAALNIVSLSRMSDYTGRPMNNPTDIRVNVNLEKYGNGYGGHVTISYVDNGYQETGYFTSGSSDKEVKYNVWFHKSGKYAYHGFFEDFLGGIVLVIDEWIDLGDGAGPDDKVGGSVWFKNFGFTYAPHPPTRCWFVSLGPYDCRAWKTDRAVDTTRAINPDSGYQKLGTFSGMSLKEAFNGQTEDILANF
;
A
#
# COMPACT_ATOMS: atom_id res chain seq x y z
N MET A 1 45.59 -53.98 -48.01
CA MET A 1 44.54 -54.61 -47.17
C MET A 1 43.81 -53.48 -46.44
N LYS A 2 42.47 -53.40 -46.31
CA LYS A 2 41.35 -54.19 -46.86
C LYS A 2 40.05 -53.35 -46.66
N HIS A 3 39.15 -53.33 -47.67
CA HIS A 3 37.75 -52.81 -47.74
C HIS A 3 37.15 -51.91 -46.62
N TRP A 4 36.51 -50.75 -46.90
CA TRP A 4 35.28 -50.50 -47.70
C TRP A 4 34.00 -51.17 -47.16
N LYS A 5 33.07 -50.38 -46.58
CA LYS A 5 31.64 -50.28 -46.98
C LYS A 5 30.80 -49.35 -46.10
N ASN A 6 30.04 -48.48 -46.77
CA ASN A 6 28.92 -47.73 -46.20
C ASN A 6 27.81 -48.71 -45.79
N ILE A 7 27.09 -48.40 -44.71
CA ILE A 7 25.82 -49.07 -44.39
C ILE A 7 24.67 -48.09 -44.59
N LEU A 8 23.64 -48.59 -45.26
CA LEU A 8 22.41 -47.94 -45.70
C LEU A 8 21.23 -48.68 -45.03
N ILE A 9 20.00 -48.13 -45.09
CA ILE A 9 18.72 -48.78 -44.72
C ILE A 9 18.49 -48.73 -43.18
N ALA A 10 17.31 -48.35 -42.65
CA ALA A 10 15.96 -48.56 -43.18
C ALA A 10 15.01 -47.33 -43.18
N LEU A 11 14.12 -47.33 -44.18
CA LEU A 11 12.83 -46.64 -44.14
C LEU A 11 11.91 -47.30 -43.11
N THR A 12 11.15 -46.51 -42.37
CA THR A 12 9.86 -46.94 -41.82
C THR A 12 8.79 -45.90 -42.13
N SER A 13 8.09 -46.10 -43.25
CA SER A 13 6.99 -45.26 -43.69
C SER A 13 5.72 -45.51 -42.88
N LEU A 14 5.35 -44.57 -42.00
CA LEU A 14 4.03 -44.57 -41.36
C LEU A 14 3.04 -43.78 -42.23
N VAL A 15 2.22 -44.48 -43.00
CA VAL A 15 1.06 -43.89 -43.68
C VAL A 15 -0.12 -43.91 -42.70
N VAL A 16 -0.55 -42.74 -42.23
CA VAL A 16 -1.82 -42.60 -41.51
C VAL A 16 -2.66 -41.49 -42.14
N LEU A 17 -3.50 -41.94 -43.08
CA LEU A 17 -4.87 -41.45 -43.35
C LEU A 17 -5.14 -39.95 -43.16
N ALA A 18 -5.17 -39.23 -44.29
CA ALA A 18 -5.83 -37.93 -44.38
C ALA A 18 -7.36 -38.07 -44.25
N GLY A 19 -7.85 -38.10 -43.01
CA GLY A 19 -9.28 -38.03 -42.71
C GLY A 19 -9.80 -36.60 -42.82
N CYS A 20 -10.39 -36.24 -43.96
CA CYS A 20 -11.15 -34.98 -44.10
C CYS A 20 -12.45 -35.05 -43.29
N ALA A 21 -12.35 -34.90 -41.97
CA ALA A 21 -13.49 -34.67 -41.10
C ALA A 21 -14.11 -33.30 -41.44
N LYS A 22 -15.28 -33.31 -42.07
CA LYS A 22 -16.04 -32.10 -42.37
C LYS A 22 -16.51 -31.50 -41.05
N GLU A 23 -15.84 -30.45 -40.58
CA GLU A 23 -16.20 -29.77 -39.32
C GLU A 23 -17.67 -29.37 -39.34
N LYS A 24 -18.47 -30.03 -38.49
CA LYS A 24 -19.76 -29.48 -38.10
C LYS A 24 -19.43 -28.25 -37.27
N LYS A 25 -19.76 -27.06 -37.78
CA LYS A 25 -19.77 -25.83 -36.98
C LYS A 25 -20.62 -26.09 -35.74
N LYS A 26 -19.97 -26.36 -34.62
CA LYS A 26 -20.60 -26.35 -33.30
C LYS A 26 -21.13 -24.92 -33.15
N LYS A 27 -22.41 -24.75 -32.84
CA LYS A 27 -22.88 -23.43 -32.44
C LYS A 27 -22.04 -23.04 -31.22
N THR A 28 -21.28 -21.95 -31.35
CA THR A 28 -20.74 -21.26 -30.19
C THR A 28 -21.95 -20.70 -29.46
N GLU A 29 -22.45 -21.45 -28.48
CA GLU A 29 -23.17 -20.81 -27.38
C GLU A 29 -22.23 -19.77 -26.77
N PRO A 30 -22.74 -18.60 -26.35
CA PRO A 30 -21.92 -17.65 -25.61
C PRO A 30 -21.30 -18.38 -24.41
N PRO A 31 -20.09 -18.00 -23.98
CA PRO A 31 -19.55 -18.51 -22.72
C PRO A 31 -20.63 -18.39 -21.64
N PRO A 32 -20.83 -19.39 -20.78
CA PRO A 32 -21.67 -19.19 -19.60
C PRO A 32 -21.13 -17.95 -18.89
N GLU A 33 -22.00 -16.98 -18.60
CA GLU A 33 -21.60 -15.81 -17.83
C GLU A 33 -20.92 -16.31 -16.56
N ALA A 34 -19.71 -15.80 -16.31
CA ALA A 34 -19.00 -16.11 -15.09
C ALA A 34 -19.95 -15.78 -13.93
N PRO A 35 -20.15 -16.70 -12.97
CA PRO A 35 -21.06 -16.45 -11.87
C PRO A 35 -20.65 -15.14 -11.20
N ILE A 36 -21.58 -14.19 -11.14
CA ILE A 36 -21.35 -12.92 -10.46
C ILE A 36 -21.11 -13.26 -9.00
N VAL A 37 -19.85 -13.28 -8.60
CA VAL A 37 -19.47 -13.37 -7.20
C VAL A 37 -19.87 -12.05 -6.59
N GLU A 38 -21.01 -12.02 -5.91
CA GLU A 38 -21.34 -10.95 -4.98
C GLU A 38 -20.28 -10.95 -3.88
N VAL A 39 -19.21 -10.19 -4.09
CA VAL A 39 -18.23 -9.89 -3.05
C VAL A 39 -19.03 -9.25 -1.91
N PRO A 40 -19.05 -9.83 -0.70
CA PRO A 40 -19.78 -9.23 0.40
C PRO A 40 -19.20 -7.85 0.65
N GLN A 41 -20.01 -6.82 0.37
CA GLN A 41 -19.67 -5.46 0.73
C GLN A 41 -19.44 -5.45 2.24
N GLY A 42 -18.23 -5.04 2.64
CA GLY A 42 -17.93 -4.84 4.05
C GLY A 42 -18.89 -3.80 4.64
N PRO A 43 -19.08 -3.80 5.97
CA PRO A 43 -19.91 -2.78 6.60
C PRO A 43 -19.44 -1.39 6.18
N TYR A 44 -20.36 -0.62 5.58
CA TYR A 44 -20.13 0.76 5.20
C TYR A 44 -19.75 1.58 6.43
N VAL A 45 -18.57 2.20 6.41
CA VAL A 45 -18.08 3.08 7.47
C VAL A 45 -18.49 4.52 7.12
N PRO A 46 -19.18 5.25 8.02
CA PRO A 46 -19.57 6.63 7.74
C PRO A 46 -18.38 7.60 7.94
N PRO A 47 -18.18 8.58 7.04
CA PRO A 47 -17.15 9.60 7.22
C PRO A 47 -17.61 10.63 8.28
N GLY A 48 -17.31 10.36 9.55
CA GLY A 48 -17.69 11.26 10.64
C GLY A 48 -17.16 10.80 11.99
N THR A 49 -16.54 11.75 12.72
CA THR A 49 -15.79 11.56 13.97
C THR A 49 -14.64 10.56 13.82
N GLY A 50 -13.42 11.03 13.98
CA GLY A 50 -12.97 11.26 15.36
C GLY A 50 -12.58 9.92 15.99
N PRO A 51 -12.00 9.02 15.17
CA PRO A 51 -11.82 7.58 15.35
C PRO A 51 -12.88 6.77 16.19
N GLY A 52 -12.67 5.48 16.56
CA GLY A 52 -13.62 4.60 17.34
C GLY A 52 -12.88 3.52 18.18
N GLU A 53 -13.35 2.93 19.29
CA GLU A 53 -12.52 2.25 20.37
C GLU A 53 -11.38 1.29 19.92
N GLY A 54 -10.23 1.14 20.60
CA GLY A 54 -9.81 1.58 21.95
C GLY A 54 -8.29 1.85 22.09
N PRO A 55 -7.75 2.14 23.30
CA PRO A 55 -8.45 2.71 24.44
C PRO A 55 -8.84 4.17 24.15
N GLY A 56 -10.12 4.47 24.27
CA GLY A 56 -10.73 5.65 23.68
C GLY A 56 -10.99 5.44 22.20
N ASP A 57 -11.95 6.19 21.67
CA ASP A 57 -12.48 6.07 20.31
C ASP A 57 -11.39 6.25 19.22
N ASN A 58 -10.41 5.33 19.03
CA ASN A 58 -9.27 5.50 18.10
C ASN A 58 -8.79 4.38 17.13
N TRP A 59 -9.23 3.12 17.26
CA TRP A 59 -8.72 1.90 16.60
C TRP A 59 -9.77 0.90 16.02
N GLU A 60 -11.07 1.19 16.08
CA GLU A 60 -12.18 0.26 15.75
C GLU A 60 -12.27 -0.12 14.27
N PHE A 61 -11.73 0.72 13.40
CA PHE A 61 -11.78 0.59 11.95
C PHE A 61 -10.37 0.66 11.34
N GLY A 62 -10.23 0.12 10.12
CA GLY A 62 -8.95 0.07 9.43
C GLY A 62 -8.12 -1.19 9.68
N GLY A 63 -7.12 -1.41 8.82
CA GLY A 63 -6.19 -2.53 8.93
C GLY A 63 -5.07 -2.22 9.91
N THR A 64 -4.81 -3.14 10.84
CA THR A 64 -3.80 -2.97 11.89
C THR A 64 -2.66 -3.98 11.72
N ALA A 65 -1.42 -3.55 11.95
CA ALA A 65 -0.24 -4.41 11.99
C ALA A 65 0.79 -3.93 13.04
N ALA A 66 1.65 -4.85 13.48
CA ALA A 66 2.82 -4.49 14.30
C ALA A 66 3.82 -3.67 13.48
N LEU A 67 4.35 -2.60 14.07
CA LEU A 67 5.34 -1.72 13.46
C LEU A 67 6.72 -1.97 14.05
N ASN A 68 7.56 -2.66 13.28
CA ASN A 68 8.94 -2.96 13.64
C ASN A 68 9.80 -1.70 13.47
N ILE A 69 10.02 -0.97 14.56
CA ILE A 69 10.82 0.27 14.53
C ILE A 69 12.29 -0.01 14.15
N VAL A 70 12.89 0.93 13.41
CA VAL A 70 14.30 0.85 12.99
C VAL A 70 15.25 0.90 14.20
N SER A 71 14.94 1.73 15.21
CA SER A 71 15.67 1.79 16.47
C SER A 71 14.94 2.66 17.52
N LEU A 72 15.34 2.52 18.79
CA LEU A 72 14.88 3.40 19.88
C LEU A 72 15.19 4.88 19.63
N SER A 73 16.38 5.18 19.07
CA SER A 73 16.75 6.54 18.68
C SER A 73 15.79 7.07 17.62
N ARG A 74 15.42 6.25 16.63
CA ARG A 74 14.50 6.65 15.56
C ARG A 74 13.07 6.88 16.06
N MET A 75 12.64 6.13 17.08
CA MET A 75 11.38 6.41 17.77
C MET A 75 11.45 7.73 18.55
N SER A 76 12.60 8.05 19.17
CA SER A 76 12.83 9.32 19.89
C SER A 76 12.91 10.53 18.95
N ASP A 77 13.53 10.36 17.77
CA ASP A 77 13.53 11.35 16.69
C ASP A 77 12.09 11.67 16.26
N TYR A 78 11.25 10.64 16.10
CA TYR A 78 9.84 10.75 15.71
C TYR A 78 8.98 11.45 16.76
N THR A 79 9.04 11.02 18.02
CA THR A 79 8.22 11.61 19.11
C THR A 79 8.74 12.96 19.60
N GLY A 80 9.94 13.38 19.19
CA GLY A 80 10.60 14.60 19.67
C GLY A 80 11.02 14.55 21.14
N ARG A 81 11.03 13.36 21.76
CA ARG A 81 11.37 13.15 23.18
C ARG A 81 12.13 11.83 23.38
N PRO A 82 12.97 11.69 24.42
CA PRO A 82 13.61 10.41 24.73
C PRO A 82 12.57 9.32 25.01
N MET A 83 12.72 8.18 24.34
CA MET A 83 11.89 6.98 24.54
C MET A 83 12.59 6.03 25.52
N ASN A 84 11.86 5.49 26.51
CA ASN A 84 12.47 4.77 27.63
C ASN A 84 12.49 3.25 27.43
N ASN A 85 11.43 2.66 26.88
CA ASN A 85 11.41 1.31 26.26
C ASN A 85 10.03 1.06 25.64
N PRO A 86 9.75 1.57 24.43
CA PRO A 86 8.43 1.47 23.83
C PRO A 86 8.11 0.03 23.43
N THR A 87 6.94 -0.45 23.85
CA THR A 87 6.41 -1.78 23.50
C THR A 87 5.07 -1.67 22.79
N ASP A 88 4.56 -2.79 22.27
CA ASP A 88 3.28 -2.88 21.54
C ASP A 88 3.11 -1.81 20.45
N ILE A 89 4.18 -1.57 19.69
CA ILE A 89 4.20 -0.54 18.65
C ILE A 89 3.41 -1.03 17.45
N ARG A 90 2.33 -0.31 17.10
CA ARG A 90 1.40 -0.70 16.03
C ARG A 90 1.16 0.46 15.08
N VAL A 91 0.84 0.12 13.84
CA VAL A 91 0.26 1.02 12.85
C VAL A 91 -1.13 0.53 12.47
N ASN A 92 -2.10 1.43 12.53
CA ASN A 92 -3.44 1.27 11.99
C ASN A 92 -3.59 2.23 10.79
N VAL A 93 -4.24 1.76 9.73
CA VAL A 93 -4.48 2.48 8.49
C VAL A 93 -5.95 2.38 8.18
N ASN A 94 -6.64 3.50 8.00
CA ASN A 94 -8.06 3.54 7.70
C ASN A 94 -8.29 4.55 6.57
N LEU A 95 -8.48 4.05 5.34
CA LEU A 95 -8.50 4.83 4.12
C LEU A 95 -9.76 4.62 3.28
N GLU A 96 -10.22 5.69 2.65
CA GLU A 96 -11.35 5.73 1.72
C GLU A 96 -10.91 6.38 0.40
N LYS A 97 -11.55 6.00 -0.70
CA LYS A 97 -11.27 6.53 -2.04
C LYS A 97 -11.97 7.86 -2.27
N TYR A 98 -11.20 8.90 -2.59
CA TYR A 98 -11.71 10.21 -3.02
C TYR A 98 -11.13 10.55 -4.40
N GLY A 99 -11.97 10.44 -5.42
CA GLY A 99 -11.56 10.56 -6.82
C GLY A 99 -10.55 9.47 -7.22
N ASN A 100 -9.33 9.89 -7.57
CA ASN A 100 -8.23 9.00 -7.96
C ASN A 100 -7.27 8.65 -6.82
N GLY A 101 -7.45 9.20 -5.62
CA GLY A 101 -6.57 8.99 -4.47
C GLY A 101 -7.31 8.45 -3.25
N TYR A 102 -6.55 8.20 -2.18
CA TYR A 102 -7.07 7.64 -0.93
C TYR A 102 -6.82 8.60 0.25
N GLY A 103 -7.92 8.95 0.92
CA GLY A 103 -8.00 9.85 2.07
C GLY A 103 -8.24 9.08 3.37
N GLY A 104 -8.34 9.79 4.50
CA GLY A 104 -8.54 9.20 5.82
C GLY A 104 -7.35 9.36 6.76
N HIS A 105 -7.00 8.28 7.46
CA HIS A 105 -6.19 8.31 8.68
C HIS A 105 -5.13 7.22 8.76
N VAL A 106 -4.02 7.56 9.40
CA VAL A 106 -2.99 6.60 9.83
C VAL A 106 -2.65 6.90 11.29
N THR A 107 -2.71 5.86 12.12
CA THR A 107 -2.56 5.97 13.58
C THR A 107 -1.39 5.09 14.01
N ILE A 108 -0.47 5.65 14.81
CA ILE A 108 0.70 4.94 15.34
C ILE A 108 0.59 4.92 16.85
N SER A 109 0.35 3.76 17.46
CA SER A 109 0.36 3.60 18.92
C SER A 109 1.59 2.86 19.41
N TYR A 110 1.88 3.06 20.69
CA TYR A 110 2.92 2.39 21.45
C TYR A 110 2.64 2.57 22.95
N VAL A 111 3.16 1.67 23.78
CA VAL A 111 3.22 1.84 25.23
C VAL A 111 4.62 2.31 25.62
N ASP A 112 4.78 3.47 26.26
CA ASP A 112 6.05 3.91 26.85
C ASP A 112 5.85 4.28 28.33
N ASN A 113 6.76 3.83 29.19
CA ASN A 113 6.64 3.93 30.67
C ASN A 113 5.32 3.39 31.25
N GLY A 114 4.64 2.48 30.56
CA GLY A 114 3.34 1.92 30.96
C GLY A 114 2.12 2.75 30.55
N TYR A 115 2.30 3.85 29.82
CA TYR A 115 1.22 4.66 29.26
C TYR A 115 1.05 4.35 27.77
N GLN A 116 -0.20 4.15 27.34
CA GLN A 116 -0.56 4.10 25.93
C GLN A 116 -0.44 5.51 25.35
N GLU A 117 0.29 5.63 24.25
CA GLU A 117 0.51 6.86 23.51
C GLU A 117 0.10 6.66 22.05
N THR A 118 -0.26 7.74 21.36
CA THR A 118 -0.74 7.67 19.97
C THR A 118 -0.41 8.92 19.19
N GLY A 119 0.20 8.75 18.02
CA GLY A 119 0.25 9.76 16.96
C GLY A 119 -0.87 9.48 15.95
N TYR A 120 -1.61 10.52 15.56
CA TYR A 120 -2.77 10.41 14.68
C TYR A 120 -2.63 11.40 13.52
N PHE A 121 -2.52 10.87 12.30
CA PHE A 121 -2.21 11.64 11.11
C PHE A 121 -3.38 11.55 10.11
N THR A 122 -3.65 12.63 9.39
CA THR A 122 -4.72 12.67 8.39
C THR A 122 -4.25 13.20 7.03
N SER A 123 -4.83 12.66 5.97
CA SER A 123 -4.67 13.12 4.59
C SER A 123 -5.79 14.05 4.10
N GLY A 124 -6.82 14.29 4.92
CA GLY A 124 -8.07 14.91 4.49
C GLY A 124 -8.98 13.94 3.71
N SER A 125 -10.06 14.50 3.14
CA SER A 125 -11.21 13.77 2.56
C SER A 125 -11.76 14.43 1.29
N SER A 126 -10.88 15.08 0.52
CA SER A 126 -11.22 15.66 -0.79
C SER A 126 -10.20 15.27 -1.86
N ASP A 127 -10.66 15.07 -3.10
CA ASP A 127 -9.84 14.76 -4.28
C ASP A 127 -8.58 15.61 -4.38
N LYS A 128 -8.68 16.90 -4.03
CA LYS A 128 -7.57 17.84 -4.05
C LYS A 128 -6.50 17.49 -3.01
N GLU A 129 -6.90 17.16 -1.78
CA GLU A 129 -5.98 16.83 -0.70
C GLU A 129 -5.30 15.49 -0.96
N VAL A 130 -6.07 14.47 -1.36
CA VAL A 130 -5.61 13.08 -1.50
C VAL A 130 -4.91 12.80 -2.83
N LYS A 131 -4.80 13.76 -3.74
CA LYS A 131 -4.30 13.53 -5.12
C LYS A 131 -2.89 12.94 -5.25
N TYR A 132 -2.12 12.92 -4.15
CA TYR A 132 -0.78 12.32 -4.09
C TYR A 132 -0.76 10.98 -3.35
N ASN A 133 -1.90 10.55 -2.81
CA ASN A 133 -2.07 9.32 -2.04
C ASN A 133 -2.64 8.25 -2.98
N VAL A 134 -1.77 7.58 -3.73
CA VAL A 134 -2.15 6.83 -4.93
C VAL A 134 -1.40 5.51 -5.03
N TRP A 135 -2.05 4.53 -5.67
CA TRP A 135 -1.40 3.34 -6.19
C TRP A 135 -0.73 3.64 -7.54
N PHE A 136 0.43 3.03 -7.78
CA PHE A 136 1.21 3.23 -9.00
C PHE A 136 2.14 2.05 -9.26
N HIS A 137 2.56 1.90 -10.52
CA HIS A 137 3.54 0.89 -10.93
C HIS A 137 4.93 1.49 -11.06
N LYS A 138 5.94 0.87 -10.45
CA LYS A 138 7.35 1.25 -10.57
C LYS A 138 8.26 0.03 -10.63
N SER A 139 9.09 -0.06 -11.68
CA SER A 139 10.10 -1.13 -11.84
C SER A 139 9.54 -2.55 -11.69
N GLY A 140 8.34 -2.81 -12.23
CA GLY A 140 7.65 -4.10 -12.13
C GLY A 140 6.93 -4.37 -10.79
N LYS A 141 7.07 -3.49 -9.79
CA LYS A 141 6.28 -3.55 -8.55
C LYS A 141 5.07 -2.62 -8.62
N TYR A 142 3.95 -3.04 -8.03
CA TYR A 142 2.81 -2.18 -7.74
C TYR A 142 2.90 -1.75 -6.27
N ALA A 143 2.78 -0.45 -6.02
CA ALA A 143 2.98 0.13 -4.70
C ALA A 143 1.98 1.26 -4.45
N TYR A 144 1.70 1.51 -3.18
CA TYR A 144 1.00 2.68 -2.67
C TYR A 144 1.97 3.56 -1.91
N HIS A 145 1.72 4.87 -1.95
CA HIS A 145 2.09 5.71 -0.83
C HIS A 145 1.03 6.78 -0.59
N GLY A 146 1.08 7.41 0.57
CA GLY A 146 0.27 8.59 0.87
C GLY A 146 0.87 9.47 1.95
N PHE A 147 0.67 10.78 1.81
CA PHE A 147 1.00 11.76 2.83
C PHE A 147 -0.12 11.88 3.86
N PHE A 148 0.27 12.00 5.13
CA PHE A 148 -0.61 12.30 6.25
C PHE A 148 0.11 13.27 7.19
N GLU A 149 -0.62 14.16 7.86
CA GLU A 149 -0.04 15.14 8.79
C GLU A 149 -0.73 15.15 10.15
N ASP A 150 0.01 15.58 11.16
CA ASP A 150 -0.50 16.00 12.47
C ASP A 150 0.04 17.40 12.80
N PHE A 151 0.03 17.80 14.08
CA PHE A 151 0.56 19.10 14.50
C PHE A 151 2.10 19.14 14.66
N LEU A 152 2.76 17.99 14.70
CA LEU A 152 4.21 17.83 14.92
C LEU A 152 4.98 17.58 13.62
N GLY A 153 4.36 16.97 12.61
CA GLY A 153 5.02 16.62 11.36
C GLY A 153 4.11 16.03 10.28
N GLY A 154 4.76 15.53 9.24
CA GLY A 154 4.14 14.71 8.22
C GLY A 154 4.71 13.29 8.24
N ILE A 155 3.86 12.29 8.03
CA ILE A 155 4.28 10.92 7.69
C ILE A 155 3.98 10.61 6.23
N VAL A 156 4.71 9.63 5.70
CA VAL A 156 4.41 8.95 4.45
C VAL A 156 4.25 7.47 4.77
N LEU A 157 3.06 6.96 4.53
CA LEU A 157 2.80 5.52 4.48
C LEU A 157 3.27 5.02 3.11
N VAL A 158 3.97 3.88 3.07
CA VAL A 158 4.34 3.15 1.86
C VAL A 158 3.86 1.71 2.01
N ILE A 159 3.21 1.16 0.98
CA ILE A 159 2.87 -0.26 0.86
C ILE A 159 3.51 -0.76 -0.43
N ASP A 160 4.52 -1.62 -0.33
CA ASP A 160 5.32 -2.09 -1.47
C ASP A 160 5.68 -3.59 -1.39
N GLU A 161 5.04 -4.32 -0.47
CA GLU A 161 5.13 -5.77 -0.30
C GLU A 161 3.73 -6.39 -0.27
N TRP A 162 3.61 -7.54 -0.94
CA TRP A 162 2.40 -8.36 -1.02
C TRP A 162 2.72 -9.75 -0.49
N ILE A 163 1.81 -10.30 0.31
CA ILE A 163 1.99 -11.63 0.90
C ILE A 163 1.12 -12.62 0.12
N ASP A 164 1.78 -13.45 -0.67
CA ASP A 164 1.20 -14.61 -1.34
C ASP A 164 1.59 -15.87 -0.54
N LEU A 165 0.61 -16.64 -0.07
CA LEU A 165 0.85 -17.88 0.70
C LEU A 165 1.13 -19.09 -0.20
N GLY A 166 1.06 -18.93 -1.54
CA GLY A 166 1.35 -19.97 -2.51
C GLY A 166 0.30 -21.07 -2.60
N ASP A 167 -0.91 -20.82 -2.09
CA ASP A 167 -2.04 -21.77 -2.14
C ASP A 167 -2.80 -21.73 -3.49
N GLY A 168 -2.49 -20.76 -4.34
CA GLY A 168 -3.11 -20.56 -5.65
C GLY A 168 -4.39 -19.72 -5.64
N ALA A 169 -4.75 -19.10 -4.51
CA ALA A 169 -5.86 -18.15 -4.42
C ALA A 169 -5.52 -16.77 -5.03
N GLY A 170 -4.23 -16.48 -5.25
CA GLY A 170 -3.70 -15.16 -5.59
C GLY A 170 -2.91 -14.58 -4.41
N PRO A 171 -2.41 -13.33 -4.50
CA PRO A 171 -1.95 -12.64 -3.31
C PRO A 171 -3.13 -12.52 -2.34
N ASP A 172 -2.92 -12.87 -1.07
CA ASP A 172 -3.92 -12.59 -0.04
C ASP A 172 -4.17 -11.08 0.03
N ASP A 173 -5.29 -10.68 0.64
CA ASP A 173 -5.55 -9.31 1.09
C ASP A 173 -4.57 -8.85 2.20
N LYS A 174 -3.33 -9.40 2.27
CA LYS A 174 -2.31 -9.10 3.26
C LYS A 174 -1.10 -8.43 2.63
N VAL A 175 -0.81 -7.22 3.12
CA VAL A 175 0.27 -6.36 2.59
C VAL A 175 1.30 -5.99 3.65
N GLY A 176 2.46 -5.55 3.17
CA GLY A 176 3.56 -5.02 3.97
C GLY A 176 4.14 -3.76 3.37
N GLY A 177 4.98 -3.08 4.15
CA GLY A 177 5.57 -1.82 3.73
C GLY A 177 6.26 -1.08 4.87
N SER A 178 6.26 0.25 4.80
CA SER A 178 6.96 1.08 5.77
C SER A 178 6.30 2.42 6.07
N VAL A 179 6.55 2.89 7.29
CA VAL A 179 6.16 4.23 7.73
C VAL A 179 7.42 5.10 7.77
N TRP A 180 7.33 6.28 7.17
CA TRP A 180 8.37 7.31 7.19
C TRP A 180 7.80 8.57 7.82
N PHE A 181 8.60 9.33 8.55
CA PHE A 181 8.18 10.61 9.13
C PHE A 181 9.15 11.74 8.80
N LYS A 182 8.66 12.96 9.00
CA LYS A 182 9.43 14.19 8.98
C LYS A 182 8.76 15.20 9.90
N ASN A 183 9.42 15.50 11.02
CA ASN A 183 8.91 16.49 11.97
C ASN A 183 9.08 17.91 11.43
N PHE A 184 8.15 18.79 11.77
CA PHE A 184 8.21 20.21 11.47
C PHE A 184 9.30 20.89 12.32
N GLY A 185 9.90 21.94 11.77
CA GLY A 185 10.85 22.75 12.53
C GLY A 185 10.15 23.54 13.63
N PHE A 186 10.74 23.58 14.83
CA PHE A 186 10.23 24.41 15.93
C PHE A 186 10.10 25.87 15.49
N THR A 187 8.89 26.43 15.62
CA THR A 187 8.56 27.75 15.07
C THR A 187 7.42 28.42 15.84
N TYR A 188 7.36 29.75 15.74
CA TYR A 188 6.21 30.56 16.15
C TYR A 188 5.30 30.97 14.99
N ALA A 189 5.62 30.55 13.76
CA ALA A 189 4.72 30.73 12.63
C ALA A 189 3.41 29.95 12.87
N PRO A 190 2.24 30.47 12.46
CA PRO A 190 1.00 29.69 12.53
C PRO A 190 1.06 28.53 11.53
N HIS A 191 0.49 27.38 11.91
CA HIS A 191 0.29 26.27 10.97
C HIS A 191 -0.62 26.74 9.81
N PRO A 192 -0.25 26.50 8.54
CA PRO A 192 -1.07 26.91 7.41
C PRO A 192 -2.41 26.15 7.39
N PRO A 193 -3.48 26.74 6.82
CA PRO A 193 -4.77 26.07 6.64
C PRO A 193 -4.76 25.05 5.49
N THR A 194 -3.62 24.82 4.86
CA THR A 194 -3.41 23.86 3.77
C THR A 194 -2.45 22.78 4.23
N ARG A 195 -2.70 21.54 3.78
CA ARG A 195 -1.85 20.38 4.03
C ARG A 195 -0.37 20.63 3.72
N CYS A 196 0.51 20.03 4.50
CA CYS A 196 1.96 20.21 4.47
C CYS A 196 2.58 19.83 3.11
N TRP A 197 1.94 18.97 2.32
CA TRP A 197 2.34 18.63 0.94
C TRP A 197 1.92 19.67 -0.12
N PHE A 198 1.20 20.72 0.26
CA PHE A 198 1.01 21.95 -0.53
C PHE A 198 1.90 23.10 -0.07
N VAL A 199 2.50 23.01 1.12
CA VAL A 199 3.41 24.02 1.65
C VAL A 199 4.76 23.90 0.94
N SER A 200 5.23 25.03 0.40
CA SER A 200 6.47 25.07 -0.39
C SER A 200 7.60 25.90 0.23
N LEU A 201 7.36 26.50 1.40
CA LEU A 201 8.31 27.34 2.12
C LEU A 201 8.07 27.21 3.64
N GLY A 202 9.15 27.26 4.41
CA GLY A 202 9.09 27.27 5.87
C GLY A 202 9.08 25.87 6.51
N PRO A 203 8.86 25.80 7.83
CA PRO A 203 9.05 24.58 8.62
C PRO A 203 7.98 23.50 8.38
N TYR A 204 6.87 23.85 7.73
CA TYR A 204 5.75 22.95 7.43
C TYR A 204 5.82 22.29 6.04
N ASP A 205 6.93 22.42 5.29
CA ASP A 205 7.09 21.75 3.99
C ASP A 205 7.44 20.26 4.15
N CYS A 206 6.40 19.42 4.15
CA CYS A 206 6.51 17.96 4.17
C CYS A 206 6.51 17.32 2.76
N ARG A 207 6.69 18.08 1.67
CA ARG A 207 6.72 17.47 0.33
C ARG A 207 7.89 16.48 0.23
N ALA A 208 7.60 15.25 -0.17
CA ALA A 208 8.57 14.31 -0.71
C ALA A 208 8.56 14.37 -2.25
N TRP A 209 9.50 13.68 -2.91
CA TRP A 209 9.59 13.54 -4.37
C TRP A 209 9.58 14.87 -5.15
N LYS A 210 10.18 15.92 -4.57
CA LYS A 210 10.15 17.28 -5.12
C LYS A 210 10.78 17.36 -6.51
N THR A 211 10.00 17.80 -7.49
CA THR A 211 10.45 18.17 -8.84
C THR A 211 10.18 19.67 -9.02
N ASP A 212 11.24 20.48 -8.85
CA ASP A 212 11.18 21.94 -8.72
C ASP A 212 10.18 22.42 -7.65
N ARG A 213 8.95 22.77 -8.07
CA ARG A 213 7.85 23.22 -7.21
C ARG A 213 6.76 22.16 -7.01
N ALA A 214 6.79 21.07 -7.78
CA ALA A 214 5.81 19.99 -7.76
C ALA A 214 6.27 18.80 -6.91
N VAL A 215 5.37 17.83 -6.75
CA VAL A 215 5.62 16.49 -6.20
C VAL A 215 5.43 15.50 -7.34
N ASP A 216 6.44 14.71 -7.66
CA ASP A 216 6.33 13.59 -8.60
C ASP A 216 6.29 12.28 -7.81
N THR A 217 5.08 11.90 -7.42
CA THR A 217 4.78 10.68 -6.67
C THR A 217 5.28 9.40 -7.34
N THR A 218 5.51 9.41 -8.65
CA THR A 218 5.95 8.23 -9.42
C THR A 218 7.47 8.13 -9.53
N ARG A 219 8.23 9.12 -9.03
CA ARG A 219 9.69 9.16 -9.07
C ARG A 219 10.34 7.90 -8.47
N ALA A 220 9.95 7.57 -7.23
CA ALA A 220 10.52 6.50 -6.44
C ALA A 220 9.48 6.00 -5.42
N ILE A 221 9.60 4.74 -4.97
CA ILE A 221 8.67 4.15 -4.01
C ILE A 221 8.81 4.78 -2.61
N ASN A 222 10.05 4.99 -2.17
CA ASN A 222 10.33 5.55 -0.85
C ASN A 222 10.45 7.09 -0.93
N PRO A 223 9.98 7.83 0.10
CA PRO A 223 10.09 9.28 0.17
C PRO A 223 11.55 9.73 0.35
N ASP A 224 11.80 10.98 -0.04
CA ASP A 224 13.11 11.64 0.03
C ASP A 224 13.01 12.94 0.86
N SER A 225 13.77 14.00 0.55
CA SER A 225 13.52 15.36 1.08
C SER A 225 13.49 15.52 2.62
N GLY A 226 14.28 14.68 3.31
CA GLY A 226 14.44 14.68 4.76
C GLY A 226 13.56 13.69 5.52
N TYR A 227 12.74 12.88 4.84
CA TYR A 227 12.00 11.79 5.47
C TYR A 227 12.92 10.71 6.04
N GLN A 228 12.57 10.23 7.23
CA GLN A 228 13.27 9.16 7.94
C GLN A 228 12.33 7.96 8.13
N LYS A 229 12.77 6.76 7.74
CA LYS A 229 11.99 5.53 8.01
C LYS A 229 11.86 5.35 9.52
N LEU A 230 10.63 5.24 10.00
CA LEU A 230 10.29 4.91 11.39
C LEU A 230 10.43 3.40 11.62
N GLY A 231 9.82 2.61 10.74
CA GLY A 231 9.75 1.15 10.85
C GLY A 231 9.10 0.49 9.64
N THR A 232 8.97 -0.83 9.69
CA THR A 232 8.28 -1.67 8.69
C THR A 232 7.15 -2.46 9.32
N PHE A 233 6.11 -2.75 8.55
CA PHE A 233 4.98 -3.58 8.96
C PHE A 233 4.67 -4.62 7.89
N SER A 234 4.00 -5.71 8.29
CA SER A 234 3.67 -6.84 7.42
C SER A 234 2.40 -7.53 7.92
N GLY A 235 1.63 -8.14 7.03
CA GLY A 235 0.40 -8.86 7.39
C GLY A 235 -0.79 -7.94 7.67
N MET A 236 -0.72 -6.67 7.26
CA MET A 236 -1.84 -5.74 7.36
C MET A 236 -2.93 -6.15 6.37
N SER A 237 -4.18 -6.17 6.81
CA SER A 237 -5.32 -6.42 5.94
C SER A 237 -5.56 -5.23 5.01
N LEU A 238 -5.33 -5.41 3.72
CA LEU A 238 -5.61 -4.42 2.68
C LEU A 238 -7.10 -4.08 2.64
N LYS A 239 -7.96 -5.10 2.72
CA LYS A 239 -9.42 -4.93 2.73
C LYS A 239 -9.91 -4.07 3.90
N GLU A 240 -9.38 -4.27 5.10
CA GLU A 240 -9.70 -3.40 6.25
C GLU A 240 -9.05 -2.01 6.08
N ALA A 241 -7.79 -1.95 5.63
CA ALA A 241 -7.05 -0.70 5.50
C ALA A 241 -7.64 0.28 4.47
N PHE A 242 -8.34 -0.24 3.47
CA PHE A 242 -8.98 0.53 2.40
C PHE A 242 -10.52 0.38 2.39
N ASN A 243 -11.13 0.02 3.53
CA ASN A 243 -12.59 -0.10 3.72
C ASN A 243 -13.34 -0.88 2.61
N GLY A 244 -12.73 -1.98 2.14
CA GLY A 244 -13.27 -2.81 1.07
C GLY A 244 -13.14 -2.24 -0.35
N GLN A 245 -12.63 -1.02 -0.52
CA GLN A 245 -12.46 -0.34 -1.82
C GLN A 245 -11.15 -0.79 -2.52
N THR A 246 -10.95 -2.12 -2.56
CA THR A 246 -9.75 -2.78 -3.10
C THR A 246 -9.94 -3.30 -4.53
N GLU A 247 -11.13 -3.21 -5.11
CA GLU A 247 -11.45 -3.73 -6.46
C GLU A 247 -10.51 -3.15 -7.53
N ASP A 248 -10.33 -1.83 -7.56
CA ASP A 248 -9.37 -1.16 -8.47
C ASP A 248 -7.90 -1.45 -8.12
N ILE A 249 -7.60 -1.85 -6.89
CA ILE A 249 -6.25 -2.18 -6.43
C ILE A 249 -5.87 -3.56 -6.95
N LEU A 250 -6.77 -4.54 -6.81
CA LEU A 250 -6.58 -5.94 -7.17
C LEU A 250 -6.71 -6.17 -8.69
N ALA A 251 -7.55 -5.40 -9.40
CA ALA A 251 -7.72 -5.51 -10.85
C ALA A 251 -6.47 -5.12 -11.69
N ASN A 252 -5.39 -4.66 -11.04
CA ASN A 252 -4.11 -4.31 -11.68
C ASN A 252 -3.03 -5.42 -11.52
N PHE A 253 -3.39 -6.60 -11.01
CA PHE A 253 -2.55 -7.80 -10.89
C PHE A 253 -2.98 -8.92 -11.82
#